data_AF-A0A340XIZ1-F1
#
_entry.id   AF-A0A340XIZ1-F1
#
_cell.length_a   1.000
_cell.length_b   1.000
_cell.length_c   1.000
_cell.angle_alpha   90.00
_cell.angle_beta   90.00
_cell.angle_gamma   90.00
#
_symmetry.space_group_name_H-M   'P 1'
#
loop_
_entity.id
_entity.type
_entity.pdbx_description
1 polymer ?
#
loop_
_entity_poly.entity_id
_entity_poly.type
_entity_poly.pdbx_seq_one_letter_code
_entity_poly.pdbx_strand_id
1 'polypeptide(L)'
;MALWLTVVIALTCFGGLASLGPVPPSTALKELIEELVNITQNQKAPLCNGSMVWSVNLTANMYCSALEALINVSNCSAIQRTQRMLSALCLHKPSAGQVSSEHIRDTKIEAAHFLKDLLKHSRIIFHYGKFS
;
A
#
# COMPACT_ATOMS: atom_id res chain seq x y z
N MET A 1 16.86 -52.73 -15.45
CA MET A 1 16.87 -51.29 -15.78
C MET A 1 15.76 -50.61 -14.97
N ALA A 2 16.02 -50.12 -13.75
CA ALA A 2 14.98 -49.45 -12.94
C ALA A 2 15.53 -48.73 -11.68
N LEU A 3 16.72 -48.09 -11.72
CA LEU A 3 17.32 -47.54 -10.49
C LEU A 3 17.94 -46.14 -10.60
N TRP A 4 17.67 -45.40 -11.69
CA TRP A 4 18.29 -44.09 -11.92
C TRP A 4 17.31 -42.93 -12.19
N LEU A 5 16.00 -43.16 -12.18
CA LEU A 5 14.99 -42.13 -12.50
C LEU A 5 14.32 -41.47 -11.27
N THR A 6 14.60 -41.91 -10.06
CA THR A 6 13.94 -41.38 -8.85
C THR A 6 14.70 -40.23 -8.18
N VAL A 7 15.96 -39.98 -8.54
CA VAL A 7 16.82 -38.99 -7.84
C VAL A 7 16.64 -37.56 -8.38
N VAL A 8 16.10 -37.39 -9.60
CA VAL A 8 16.01 -36.06 -10.25
C VAL A 8 14.78 -35.25 -9.79
N ILE A 9 13.76 -35.87 -9.22
CA ILE A 9 12.49 -35.19 -8.87
C ILE A 9 12.54 -34.54 -7.47
N ALA A 10 13.57 -34.81 -6.66
CA ALA A 10 13.68 -34.23 -5.32
C ALA A 10 14.43 -32.87 -5.27
N LEU A 11 15.09 -32.44 -6.35
CA LEU A 11 15.97 -31.26 -6.32
C LEU A 11 15.30 -29.92 -6.70
N THR A 12 14.04 -29.90 -7.15
CA THR A 12 13.36 -28.65 -7.53
C THR A 12 12.58 -27.98 -6.39
N CYS A 13 12.56 -28.57 -5.19
CA CYS A 13 11.83 -28.02 -4.04
C CYS A 13 12.69 -27.18 -3.07
N PHE A 14 13.97 -26.95 -3.36
CA PHE A 14 14.87 -26.18 -2.48
C PHE A 14 15.03 -24.69 -2.84
N GLY A 15 14.21 -24.15 -3.75
CA GLY A 15 14.22 -22.72 -4.10
C GLY A 15 13.45 -21.79 -3.14
N GLY A 16 12.98 -22.29 -1.99
CA GLY A 16 11.98 -21.62 -1.16
C GLY A 16 12.45 -21.03 0.18
N LEU A 17 13.76 -20.84 0.40
CA LEU A 17 14.29 -20.41 1.71
C LEU A 17 14.95 -19.02 1.69
N ALA A 18 14.34 -18.09 0.96
CA ALA A 18 14.51 -16.65 1.24
C ALA A 18 13.13 -16.01 1.50
N SER A 19 12.29 -16.67 2.32
CA SER A 19 11.17 -15.98 2.95
C SER A 19 11.75 -15.04 4.00
N LEU A 20 12.16 -13.84 3.57
CA LEU A 20 12.37 -12.71 4.47
C LEU A 20 11.12 -12.65 5.36
N GLY A 21 11.32 -12.78 6.67
CA GLY A 21 10.23 -12.81 7.64
C GLY A 21 9.32 -11.58 7.50
N PRO A 22 8.11 -11.62 8.08
CA PRO A 22 7.19 -10.49 8.05
C PRO A 22 7.91 -9.19 8.45
N VAL A 23 7.87 -8.18 7.56
CA VAL A 23 8.47 -6.88 7.85
C VAL A 23 7.78 -6.29 9.07
N PRO A 24 8.53 -5.82 10.10
CA PRO A 24 7.92 -5.19 11.26
C PRO A 24 7.01 -4.03 10.86
N PRO A 25 5.85 -3.83 11.52
CA PRO A 25 4.91 -2.76 11.17
C PRO A 25 5.54 -1.36 11.14
N SER A 26 6.48 -1.10 12.05
CA SER A 26 7.23 0.16 12.11
C SER A 26 8.16 0.37 10.91
N THR A 27 8.79 -0.69 10.42
CA THR A 27 9.63 -0.66 9.20
C THR A 27 8.78 -0.42 7.97
N ALA A 28 7.66 -1.13 7.84
CA ALA A 28 6.73 -0.96 6.72
C ALA A 28 6.12 0.46 6.68
N LEU A 29 5.77 1.02 7.85
CA LEU A 29 5.29 2.40 7.94
C LEU A 29 6.39 3.41 7.59
N LYS A 30 7.63 3.18 8.02
CA LYS A 30 8.76 4.05 7.67
C LYS A 30 8.99 4.06 6.14
N GLU A 31 8.99 2.90 5.51
CA GLU A 31 9.13 2.79 4.05
C GLU A 31 7.98 3.48 3.30
N LEU A 32 6.74 3.37 3.80
CA LEU A 32 5.60 4.09 3.25
C LEU A 32 5.81 5.61 3.36
N ILE A 33 6.27 6.12 4.51
CA ILE A 33 6.55 7.55 4.70
C ILE A 33 7.61 8.03 3.71
N GLU A 34 8.70 7.28 3.53
CA GLU A 34 9.76 7.61 2.58
C GLU A 34 9.24 7.67 1.13
N GLU A 35 8.42 6.69 0.73
CA GLU A 35 7.79 6.68 -0.59
C GLU A 35 6.85 7.87 -0.77
N LEU A 36 6.01 8.16 0.22
CA LEU A 36 5.09 9.30 0.19
C LEU A 36 5.83 10.64 0.10
N VAL A 37 6.95 10.79 0.81
CA VAL A 37 7.82 11.97 0.70
C VAL A 37 8.37 12.10 -0.72
N ASN A 38 8.88 11.00 -1.28
CA ASN A 38 9.45 10.97 -2.63
C ASN A 38 8.44 11.44 -3.69
N ILE A 39 7.21 10.92 -3.64
CA ILE A 39 6.20 11.25 -4.66
C ILE A 39 5.55 12.62 -4.42
N THR A 40 5.59 13.20 -3.22
CA THR A 40 4.91 14.48 -2.92
C THR A 40 5.82 15.71 -2.95
N GLN A 41 7.13 15.59 -2.69
CA GLN A 41 8.03 16.76 -2.59
C GLN A 41 8.42 17.36 -3.94
N ASN A 42 8.56 16.56 -5.00
CA ASN A 42 9.18 16.98 -6.26
C ASN A 42 8.21 17.07 -7.45
N GLN A 43 6.93 17.31 -7.20
CA GLN A 43 5.93 17.37 -8.27
C GLN A 43 6.01 18.69 -9.03
N LYS A 44 6.65 18.67 -10.21
CA LYS A 44 6.60 19.76 -11.19
C LYS A 44 5.32 19.77 -12.03
N ALA A 45 4.66 18.62 -12.14
CA ALA A 45 3.40 18.42 -12.83
C ALA A 45 2.36 17.81 -11.87
N PRO A 46 1.05 18.01 -12.10
CA PRO A 46 0.00 17.42 -11.27
C PRO A 46 0.12 15.90 -11.21
N LEU A 47 0.19 15.33 -10.00
CA LEU A 47 0.27 13.89 -9.84
C LEU A 47 -0.89 13.17 -10.53
N CYS A 48 -0.58 12.10 -11.25
CA CYS A 48 -1.58 11.29 -11.97
C CYS A 48 -2.50 12.16 -12.86
N ASN A 49 -1.96 13.17 -13.54
CA ASN A 49 -2.71 14.12 -14.37
C ASN A 49 -3.85 14.84 -13.62
N GLY A 50 -3.68 15.09 -12.33
CA GLY A 50 -4.72 15.73 -11.50
C GLY A 50 -5.89 14.81 -11.17
N SER A 51 -5.67 13.49 -11.17
CA SER A 51 -6.71 12.51 -10.80
C SER A 51 -7.33 12.84 -9.45
N MET A 52 -8.65 12.66 -9.38
CA MET A 52 -9.44 12.91 -8.18
C MET A 52 -9.76 11.59 -7.47
N VAL A 53 -9.64 11.57 -6.15
CA VAL A 53 -9.90 10.40 -5.30
C VAL A 53 -10.93 10.75 -4.23
N TRP A 54 -11.64 9.74 -3.74
CA TRP A 54 -12.57 9.93 -2.62
C TRP A 54 -11.81 10.38 -1.37
N SER A 55 -12.29 11.43 -0.72
CA SER A 55 -11.83 11.75 0.62
C SER A 55 -12.27 10.64 1.58
N VAL A 56 -11.34 10.14 2.39
CA VAL A 56 -11.63 9.12 3.40
C VAL A 56 -11.14 9.59 4.77
N ASN A 57 -11.76 9.07 5.83
CA ASN A 57 -11.33 9.35 7.18
C ASN A 57 -10.08 8.53 7.53
N LEU A 58 -8.98 9.20 7.88
CA LEU A 58 -7.67 8.58 8.18
C LEU A 58 -7.58 8.22 9.67
N THR A 59 -8.43 7.29 10.13
CA THR A 59 -8.50 6.80 11.51
C THR A 59 -8.02 5.35 11.64
N ALA A 60 -8.76 4.47 12.32
CA ALA A 60 -8.31 3.14 12.73
C ALA A 60 -8.03 2.18 11.55
N ASN A 61 -8.67 2.35 10.39
CA ASN A 61 -8.46 1.52 9.21
C ASN A 61 -7.84 2.30 8.04
N MET A 62 -6.98 3.28 8.34
CA MET A 62 -6.52 4.25 7.35
C MET A 62 -5.83 3.64 6.13
N TYR A 63 -5.07 2.54 6.28
CA TYR A 63 -4.34 1.95 5.16
C TYR A 63 -5.28 1.30 4.14
N CYS A 64 -6.31 0.59 4.61
CA CYS A 64 -7.33 0.01 3.74
C CYS A 64 -8.18 1.10 3.09
N SER A 65 -8.63 2.11 3.86
CA SER A 65 -9.38 3.24 3.31
C SER A 65 -8.57 4.00 2.26
N ALA A 66 -7.27 4.20 2.49
CA ALA A 66 -6.40 4.87 1.53
C ALA A 66 -6.18 4.03 0.27
N LEU A 67 -6.05 2.70 0.41
CA LEU A 67 -5.98 1.81 -0.74
C LEU A 67 -7.27 1.86 -1.56
N GLU A 68 -8.45 1.80 -0.93
CA GLU A 68 -9.74 1.92 -1.61
C GLU A 68 -9.90 3.25 -2.36
N ALA A 69 -9.40 4.35 -1.79
CA ALA A 69 -9.43 5.66 -2.44
C ALA A 69 -8.53 5.69 -3.70
N LEU A 70 -7.34 5.08 -3.60
CA LEU A 70 -6.32 5.12 -4.65
C LEU A 70 -6.48 4.04 -5.73
N ILE A 71 -7.13 2.91 -5.44
CA ILE A 71 -7.21 1.76 -6.37
C ILE A 71 -7.96 2.10 -7.67
N ASN A 72 -8.84 3.10 -7.62
CA ASN A 72 -9.59 3.57 -8.78
C ASN A 72 -8.77 4.51 -9.69
N VAL A 73 -7.58 4.95 -9.27
CA VAL A 73 -6.66 5.73 -10.11
C VAL A 73 -5.87 4.75 -10.98
N SER A 74 -6.32 4.58 -12.22
CA SER A 74 -5.65 3.76 -13.22
C SER A 74 -4.56 4.54 -13.98
N ASN A 75 -3.65 3.82 -14.64
CA ASN A 75 -2.60 4.40 -15.49
C ASN A 75 -1.66 5.42 -14.80
N CYS A 76 -1.49 5.32 -13.47
CA CYS A 76 -0.54 6.14 -12.73
C CYS A 76 0.53 5.29 -12.04
N SER A 77 1.68 5.14 -12.70
CA SER A 77 2.82 4.38 -12.16
C SER A 77 3.41 5.03 -10.90
N ALA A 78 3.30 6.35 -10.75
CA ALA A 78 3.84 7.11 -9.62
C ALA A 78 3.27 6.67 -8.26
N ILE A 79 2.04 6.13 -8.22
CA ILE A 79 1.41 5.66 -6.97
C ILE A 79 1.37 4.13 -6.85
N GLN A 80 1.88 3.40 -7.85
CA GLN A 80 1.79 1.94 -7.91
C GLN A 80 2.52 1.28 -6.73
N ARG A 81 3.70 1.81 -6.37
CA ARG A 81 4.46 1.33 -5.20
C ARG A 81 3.72 1.64 -3.90
N THR A 82 3.15 2.84 -3.77
CA THR A 82 2.32 3.23 -2.62
C THR A 82 1.12 2.30 -2.46
N GLN A 83 0.38 2.00 -3.54
CA GLN A 83 -0.75 1.06 -3.52
C GLN A 83 -0.31 -0.33 -3.02
N ARG A 84 0.85 -0.83 -3.48
CA ARG A 84 1.42 -2.10 -3.01
C ARG A 84 1.74 -2.08 -1.51
N MET A 85 2.40 -1.03 -1.02
CA MET A 85 2.72 -0.88 0.40
C MET A 85 1.45 -0.81 1.26
N LEU A 86 0.45 -0.03 0.82
CA LEU A 86 -0.84 0.07 1.49
C LEU A 86 -1.56 -1.29 1.52
N SER A 87 -1.51 -2.07 0.45
CA SER A 87 -2.09 -3.42 0.45
C SER A 87 -1.43 -4.40 1.41
N ALA A 88 -0.14 -4.20 1.72
CA ALA A 88 0.58 -5.02 2.70
C ALA A 88 0.25 -4.60 4.14
N LEU A 89 0.04 -3.30 4.37
CA LEU A 89 -0.36 -2.73 5.65
C LEU A 89 -1.86 -2.90 5.95
N CYS A 90 -2.67 -3.09 4.92
CA CYS A 90 -4.10 -3.32 5.03
C CYS A 90 -4.40 -4.77 5.41
N LEU A 91 -4.69 -5.01 6.70
CA LEU A 91 -5.01 -6.34 7.23
C LEU A 91 -6.32 -6.92 6.66
N HIS A 92 -7.28 -6.06 6.28
CA HIS A 92 -8.54 -6.44 5.65
C HIS A 92 -8.51 -6.04 4.18
N LYS A 93 -7.99 -6.92 3.31
CA LYS A 93 -7.93 -6.64 1.87
C LYS A 93 -9.34 -6.27 1.37
N PRO A 94 -9.55 -5.04 0.87
CA PRO A 94 -10.83 -4.70 0.26
C PRO A 94 -11.00 -5.58 -0.98
N SER A 95 -12.03 -6.43 -0.99
CA SER A 95 -12.45 -7.11 -2.21
C SER A 95 -12.96 -6.07 -3.20
N ALA A 96 -12.72 -6.25 -4.51
CA ALA A 96 -13.34 -5.40 -5.52
C ALA A 96 -14.88 -5.42 -5.33
N GLY A 97 -15.44 -4.29 -4.89
CA GLY A 97 -16.87 -4.16 -4.56
C GLY A 97 -17.23 -4.12 -3.07
N GLN A 98 -16.31 -4.45 -2.16
CA GLN A 98 -16.49 -4.23 -0.72
C GLN A 98 -15.92 -2.85 -0.36
N VAL A 99 -16.82 -1.92 -0.07
CA VAL A 99 -16.49 -0.62 0.50
C VAL A 99 -16.69 -0.74 2.01
N SER A 100 -15.63 -1.04 2.76
CA SER A 100 -15.76 -1.30 4.20
C SER A 100 -15.36 -0.12 5.10
N SER A 101 -15.00 1.05 4.54
CA SER A 101 -14.88 2.26 5.36
C SER A 101 -16.22 3.01 5.36
N GLU A 102 -16.83 3.10 6.55
CA GLU A 102 -18.03 3.88 6.86
C GLU A 102 -18.22 5.09 5.94
N HIS A 103 -19.32 5.02 5.19
CA HIS A 103 -19.68 5.86 4.06
C HIS A 103 -19.93 7.32 4.46
N ILE A 104 -18.96 8.18 4.19
CA ILE A 104 -19.25 9.56 3.76
C ILE A 104 -18.31 9.87 2.60
N ARG A 105 -18.57 9.25 1.44
CA ARG A 105 -17.89 9.55 0.17
C ARG A 105 -18.53 10.78 -0.48
N ASP A 106 -18.55 11.89 0.24
CA ASP A 106 -19.30 13.07 -0.18
C ASP A 106 -18.48 13.96 -1.12
N THR A 107 -17.14 13.91 -0.99
CA THR A 107 -16.23 14.80 -1.70
C THR A 107 -15.09 14.02 -2.34
N LYS A 108 -14.73 14.43 -3.56
CA LYS A 108 -13.47 14.02 -4.18
C LYS A 108 -12.45 15.14 -4.05
N ILE A 109 -11.20 14.79 -3.78
CA ILE A 109 -10.06 15.71 -3.71
C ILE A 109 -8.97 15.25 -4.66
N GLU A 110 -8.03 16.14 -4.99
CA GLU A 110 -6.88 15.78 -5.82
C GLU A 110 -6.04 14.68 -5.15
N ALA A 111 -5.58 13.70 -5.93
CA ALA A 111 -4.72 12.64 -5.44
C ALA A 111 -3.44 13.16 -4.78
N ALA A 112 -2.89 14.27 -5.30
CA ALA A 112 -1.72 14.92 -4.71
C ALA A 112 -2.02 15.47 -3.30
N HIS A 113 -3.20 16.07 -3.10
CA HIS A 113 -3.64 16.56 -1.79
C HIS A 113 -3.87 15.38 -0.84
N PHE A 114 -4.59 14.36 -1.30
CA PHE A 114 -4.85 13.14 -0.54
C PHE A 114 -3.57 12.48 -0.01
N LEU A 115 -2.54 12.34 -0.85
CA LEU A 115 -1.28 11.73 -0.45
C LEU A 115 -0.47 12.58 0.54
N LYS A 116 -0.62 13.90 0.51
CA LYS A 116 -0.05 14.80 1.55
C LYS A 116 -0.74 14.60 2.89
N ASP A 117 -2.07 14.48 2.90
CA ASP A 117 -2.82 14.19 4.12
C ASP A 117 -2.48 12.82 4.69
N LEU A 118 -2.33 11.82 3.82
CA LEU A 118 -1.87 10.48 4.19
C LEU A 118 -0.47 10.50 4.80
N LEU A 119 0.47 11.24 4.20
CA LEU A 119 1.83 11.41 4.73
C LEU A 119 1.81 12.05 6.12
N LYS A 120 1.00 13.11 6.31
CA LYS A 120 0.86 13.79 7.60
C LYS A 120 0.38 12.82 8.69
N HIS A 121 -0.68 12.04 8.41
CA HIS A 121 -1.21 11.07 9.37
C HIS A 121 -0.23 9.92 9.64
N SER A 122 0.44 9.42 8.60
CA SER A 122 1.45 8.37 8.74
C SER A 122 2.60 8.80 9.67
N ARG A 123 3.08 10.05 9.55
CA ARG A 123 4.09 10.62 10.45
C ARG A 123 3.60 10.75 11.89
N ILE A 124 2.36 11.17 12.10
CA ILE A 124 1.75 11.24 13.44
C ILE A 124 1.76 9.86 14.08
N ILE A 125 1.28 8.84 13.37
CA ILE A 125 1.23 7.46 13.88
C ILE A 125 2.63 6.95 14.20
N PHE A 126 3.58 7.15 13.28
CA PHE A 126 4.96 6.74 13.47
C PHE A 126 5.59 7.40 14.71
N HIS A 127 5.32 8.69 14.93
CA HIS A 127 5.84 9.44 16.08
C HIS A 127 5.24 8.97 17.41
N TYR A 128 3.95 8.65 17.46
CA TYR A 128 3.26 8.19 18.66
C TYR A 128 3.35 6.67 18.91
N GLY A 129 4.02 5.92 18.03
CA GLY A 129 4.21 4.47 18.17
C GLY A 129 2.92 3.65 18.06
N LYS A 130 1.86 4.18 17.45
CA LYS A 130 0.56 3.50 17.31
C LYS A 130 0.55 2.57 16.10
N PHE A 131 1.37 1.53 16.13
CA PHE A 131 1.42 0.52 15.07
C PHE A 131 0.33 -0.53 15.31
N SER A 132 -0.91 -0.18 14.97
CA SER A 132 -2.08 -1.10 14.99
C SER A 132 -2.15 -1.93 13.72
#